data_AF-A0A853DFD2-F1
#
_entry.id   AF-A0A853DFD2-F1
#
_cell.length_a   1.000
_cell.length_b   1.000
_cell.length_c   1.000
_cell.angle_alpha   90.00
_cell.angle_beta   90.00
_cell.angle_gamma   90.00
#
_symmetry.space_group_name_H-M   'P 1'
#
loop_
_entity.id
_entity.type
_entity.pdbx_description
1 polymer ?
#
loop_
_entity_poly.entity_id
_entity_poly.type
_entity_poly.pdbx_seq_one_letter_code
_entity_poly.pdbx_strand_id
1 'polypeptide(L)'
;MDKLFKLYVDPIEHIKGNKGEEDLQMIKSHVQERLISKVEERVHTNIKIDSNLISDIIFPYELDCIGMNGSLVGAKSLTFEHSHQTVDRNVSHYIALITSLSYRYSKSLKDNRFYLIANEPKDTKGETYKIWDRVYKNDLIDILHPDDSDIVAERVFETNATKFLN
;
A
#
# COMPACT_ATOMS: atom_id res chain seq x y z
N MET A 1 -12.06 -22.86 -38.62
CA MET A 1 -11.53 -21.49 -38.63
C MET A 1 -10.79 -21.29 -37.31
N ASP A 2 -9.79 -22.14 -37.00
CA ASP A 2 -9.47 -22.45 -35.58
C ASP A 2 -7.98 -22.44 -35.20
N LYS A 3 -7.08 -22.11 -36.14
CA LYS A 3 -5.64 -22.02 -35.83
C LYS A 3 -5.15 -20.60 -35.54
N LEU A 4 -5.85 -19.57 -36.03
CA LEU A 4 -5.48 -18.16 -35.81
C LEU A 4 -5.89 -17.65 -34.42
N PHE A 5 -7.02 -18.12 -33.87
CA PHE A 5 -7.47 -17.72 -32.53
C PHE A 5 -6.52 -18.16 -31.40
N LYS A 6 -5.74 -19.23 -31.59
CA LYS A 6 -4.76 -19.69 -30.58
C LYS A 6 -3.46 -18.88 -30.52
N LEU A 7 -3.21 -17.99 -31.48
CA LEU A 7 -2.02 -17.12 -31.52
C LEU A 7 -2.26 -15.75 -30.87
N TYR A 8 -3.52 -15.38 -30.62
CA TYR A 8 -3.92 -14.09 -30.02
C TYR A 8 -4.48 -14.20 -28.61
N VAL A 9 -4.64 -15.43 -28.10
CA VAL A 9 -4.97 -15.66 -26.70
C VAL A 9 -3.65 -15.93 -26.01
N ASP A 10 -3.13 -14.91 -25.33
CA ASP A 10 -2.13 -15.14 -24.29
C ASP A 10 -2.61 -16.34 -23.46
N PRO A 11 -1.77 -17.34 -23.20
CA PRO A 11 -2.15 -18.39 -22.27
C PRO A 11 -2.54 -17.65 -21.00
N ILE A 12 -3.84 -17.68 -20.67
CA ILE A 12 -4.33 -17.27 -19.36
C ILE A 12 -3.49 -18.10 -18.42
N GLU A 13 -2.48 -17.48 -17.82
CA GLU A 13 -1.70 -18.11 -16.78
C GLU A 13 -2.73 -18.60 -15.79
N HIS A 14 -2.86 -19.92 -15.71
CA HIS A 14 -3.71 -20.57 -14.76
C HIS A 14 -3.47 -19.89 -13.42
N ILE A 15 -4.52 -19.25 -12.92
CA ILE A 15 -4.59 -18.48 -11.68
C ILE A 15 -3.72 -19.20 -10.66
N LYS A 16 -2.51 -18.66 -10.41
CA LYS A 16 -1.75 -19.02 -9.22
C LYS A 16 -2.68 -18.68 -8.07
N GLY A 17 -3.14 -19.74 -7.40
CA GLY A 17 -4.34 -19.75 -6.59
C GLY A 17 -4.29 -18.83 -5.38
N ASN A 18 -5.38 -18.92 -4.61
CA ASN A 18 -5.74 -18.33 -3.32
C ASN A 18 -4.64 -17.81 -2.35
N LYS A 19 -3.37 -18.20 -2.53
CA LYS A 19 -2.22 -17.83 -1.71
C LYS A 19 -2.05 -16.32 -1.52
N GLY A 20 -2.20 -15.53 -2.58
CA GLY A 20 -2.09 -14.06 -2.47
C GLY A 20 -3.19 -13.47 -1.61
N GLU A 21 -4.43 -13.94 -1.79
CA GLU A 21 -5.57 -13.47 -1.00
C GLU A 21 -5.46 -13.91 0.47
N GLU A 22 -5.04 -15.16 0.71
CA GLU A 22 -4.80 -15.69 2.07
C GLU A 22 -3.69 -14.91 2.79
N ASP A 23 -2.57 -14.62 2.10
CA ASP A 23 -1.48 -13.83 2.65
C ASP A 23 -1.94 -12.40 2.97
N LEU A 24 -2.65 -11.75 2.04
CA LEU A 24 -3.19 -10.41 2.27
C LEU A 24 -4.20 -10.39 3.44
N GLN A 25 -5.04 -11.41 3.56
CA GLN A 25 -6.01 -11.51 4.65
C GLN A 25 -5.31 -11.65 6.00
N MET A 26 -4.24 -12.46 6.08
CA MET A 26 -3.41 -12.58 7.28
C MET A 26 -2.75 -11.25 7.63
N ILE A 27 -2.14 -10.56 6.66
CA ILE A 27 -1.54 -9.23 6.85
C ILE A 27 -2.59 -8.26 7.40
N LYS A 28 -3.77 -8.19 6.79
CA LYS A 28 -4.86 -7.32 7.22
C LYS A 28 -5.35 -7.63 8.62
N SER A 29 -5.39 -8.90 9.03
CA SER A 29 -5.75 -9.27 10.41
C SER A 29 -4.75 -8.73 11.43
N HIS A 30 -3.44 -8.83 11.16
CA HIS A 30 -2.41 -8.25 12.02
C HIS A 30 -2.53 -6.72 12.07
N VAL A 31 -2.73 -6.07 10.91
CA VAL A 31 -2.92 -4.62 10.82
C VAL A 31 -4.15 -4.16 11.57
N GLN A 32 -5.26 -4.90 11.47
CA GLN A 32 -6.48 -4.58 12.22
C GLN A 32 -6.24 -4.60 13.73
N GLU A 33 -5.58 -5.65 14.24
CA GLU A 33 -5.34 -5.82 15.67
C GLU A 33 -4.29 -4.84 16.20
N ARG A 34 -3.17 -4.67 15.49
CA ARG A 34 -1.98 -3.99 16.02
C ARG A 34 -1.90 -2.50 15.65
N LEU A 35 -2.59 -2.08 14.58
CA LEU A 35 -2.60 -0.71 14.09
C LEU A 35 -4.00 -0.08 14.17
N ILE A 36 -4.97 -0.59 13.40
CA ILE A 36 -6.25 0.10 13.19
C ILE A 36 -7.04 0.28 14.48
N SER A 37 -7.15 -0.78 15.29
CA SER A 37 -7.84 -0.74 16.60
C SER A 37 -7.30 0.35 17.54
N LYS A 38 -6.05 0.79 17.36
CA LYS A 38 -5.41 1.82 18.19
C LYS A 38 -5.64 3.23 17.66
N VAL A 39 -5.88 3.41 16.36
CA VAL A 39 -5.84 4.73 15.70
C VAL A 39 -7.16 5.15 15.04
N GLU A 40 -8.16 4.27 14.94
CA GLU A 40 -9.43 4.51 14.23
C GLU A 40 -10.22 5.73 14.70
N GLU A 41 -10.14 6.07 15.98
CA GLU A 41 -10.77 7.28 16.51
C GLU A 41 -10.03 8.56 16.07
N ARG A 42 -8.73 8.47 15.81
CA ARG A 42 -7.83 9.62 15.66
C ARG A 42 -7.54 10.01 14.21
N VAL A 43 -7.32 9.04 13.34
CA VAL A 43 -6.94 9.24 11.93
C VAL A 43 -7.96 8.57 11.00
N HIS A 44 -7.88 8.87 9.70
CA HIS A 44 -8.73 8.16 8.73
C HIS A 44 -8.25 6.72 8.62
N THR A 45 -9.17 5.76 8.73
CA THR A 45 -8.86 4.32 8.63
C THR A 45 -9.73 3.65 7.58
N ASN A 46 -9.20 2.62 6.91
CA ASN A 46 -9.86 1.88 5.83
C ASN A 46 -10.49 2.81 4.79
N ILE A 47 -9.78 3.88 4.45
CA ILE A 47 -10.29 4.97 3.62
C ILE A 47 -9.98 4.71 2.15
N LYS A 48 -11.00 4.87 1.30
CA LYS A 48 -10.84 4.89 -0.14
C LYS A 48 -10.63 6.32 -0.61
N ILE A 49 -9.51 6.56 -1.26
CA ILE A 49 -9.16 7.81 -1.90
C ILE A 49 -9.46 7.68 -3.40
N ASP A 50 -10.27 8.59 -3.94
CA ASP A 50 -10.59 8.67 -5.36
C ASP A 50 -10.72 10.13 -5.81
N SER A 51 -11.11 10.32 -7.07
CA SER A 51 -11.24 11.65 -7.69
C SER A 51 -12.28 12.55 -7.03
N ASN A 52 -13.26 11.99 -6.30
CA ASN A 52 -14.25 12.78 -5.56
C ASN A 52 -13.64 13.38 -4.30
N LEU A 53 -12.75 12.64 -3.64
CA LEU A 53 -12.05 13.10 -2.44
C LEU A 53 -10.85 13.99 -2.79
N ILE A 54 -10.10 13.63 -3.84
CA ILE A 54 -8.92 14.33 -4.31
C ILE A 54 -8.91 14.33 -5.83
N SER A 55 -9.22 15.48 -6.42
CA SER A 55 -9.36 15.69 -7.88
C SER A 55 -8.16 15.23 -8.71
N ASP A 56 -6.96 15.31 -8.14
CA ASP A 56 -5.70 15.05 -8.86
C ASP A 56 -5.38 13.55 -8.93
N ILE A 57 -6.20 12.72 -8.28
CA ILE A 57 -6.08 11.26 -8.26
C ILE A 57 -7.04 10.67 -9.29
N ILE A 58 -6.46 10.03 -10.30
CA ILE A 58 -7.19 9.42 -11.43
C ILE A 58 -7.46 7.92 -11.24
N PHE A 59 -7.10 7.36 -10.09
CA PHE A 59 -7.29 5.95 -9.75
C PHE A 59 -7.80 5.81 -8.32
N PRO A 60 -8.78 4.94 -8.04
CA PRO A 60 -9.16 4.66 -6.65
C PRO A 60 -8.01 3.92 -5.94
N TYR A 61 -7.75 4.30 -4.69
CA TYR A 61 -6.75 3.64 -3.86
C TYR A 61 -7.20 3.59 -2.40
N GLU A 62 -7.14 2.40 -1.79
CA GLU A 62 -7.50 2.20 -0.38
C GLU A 62 -6.26 2.31 0.49
N LEU A 63 -6.33 3.07 1.59
CA LEU A 63 -5.30 3.10 2.63
C LEU A 63 -5.85 2.47 3.90
N ASP A 64 -4.96 1.79 4.64
CA ASP A 64 -5.33 1.22 5.93
C ASP A 64 -5.50 2.36 6.94
N CYS A 65 -4.58 3.32 6.96
CA CYS A 65 -4.75 4.55 7.71
C CYS A 65 -4.02 5.74 7.09
N ILE A 66 -4.50 6.95 7.36
CA ILE A 66 -3.81 8.20 7.07
C ILE A 66 -4.23 9.34 8.02
N GLY A 67 -3.25 10.04 8.57
CA GLY A 67 -3.43 11.21 9.40
C GLY A 67 -2.43 12.31 9.05
N MET A 68 -2.70 13.51 9.55
CA MET A 68 -1.83 14.66 9.34
C MET A 68 -1.70 15.51 10.61
N ASN A 69 -0.47 15.89 10.94
CA ASN A 69 -0.15 17.03 11.82
C ASN A 69 1.30 17.45 11.58
N GLY A 70 1.52 18.61 10.95
CA GLY A 70 2.85 19.00 10.47
C GLY A 70 3.29 18.20 9.23
N SER A 71 3.34 16.88 9.31
CA SER A 71 3.59 15.92 8.23
C SER A 71 2.46 14.88 8.08
N LEU A 72 2.47 14.14 6.98
CA LEU A 72 1.57 13.02 6.73
C LEU A 72 2.14 11.74 7.33
N VAL A 73 1.28 10.96 7.98
CA VAL A 73 1.58 9.60 8.43
C VAL A 73 0.52 8.68 7.83
N GLY A 74 0.93 7.69 7.04
CA GLY A 74 -0.01 6.78 6.40
C GLY A 74 0.55 5.39 6.16
N ALA A 75 -0.33 4.39 6.06
CA ALA A 75 0.05 3.01 5.86
C ALA A 75 -0.85 2.26 4.88
N LYS A 76 -0.26 1.27 4.21
CA LYS A 76 -0.95 0.36 3.29
C LYS A 76 -0.48 -1.08 3.47
N SER A 77 -1.44 -2.00 3.59
CA SER A 77 -1.23 -3.44 3.55
C SER A 77 -1.20 -3.92 2.11
N LEU A 78 -0.21 -4.72 1.76
CA LEU A 78 -0.04 -5.30 0.43
C LEU A 78 0.61 -6.68 0.53
N THR A 79 0.24 -7.57 -0.38
CA THR A 79 0.97 -8.82 -0.60
C THR A 79 1.77 -8.76 -1.91
N PHE A 80 2.96 -9.36 -1.88
CA PHE A 80 3.78 -9.57 -3.06
C PHE A 80 3.54 -10.95 -3.71
N GLU A 81 2.64 -11.76 -3.15
CA GLU A 81 2.25 -13.09 -3.65
C GLU A 81 1.15 -13.00 -4.73
N HIS A 82 1.31 -12.04 -5.64
CA HIS A 82 0.46 -11.83 -6.81
C HIS A 82 1.29 -11.77 -8.10
N SER A 83 0.63 -11.61 -9.24
CA SER A 83 1.34 -11.36 -10.51
C SER A 83 2.19 -10.09 -10.42
N HIS A 84 3.31 -10.09 -11.13
CA HIS A 84 4.21 -8.94 -11.22
C HIS A 84 3.47 -7.65 -11.59
N GLN A 85 2.56 -7.71 -12.56
CA GLN A 85 1.78 -6.56 -13.03
C GLN A 85 0.87 -6.00 -11.94
N THR A 86 0.25 -6.88 -11.13
CA THR A 86 -0.61 -6.45 -10.02
C THR A 86 0.20 -5.76 -8.93
N VAL A 87 1.34 -6.35 -8.55
CA VAL A 87 2.23 -5.76 -7.54
C VAL A 87 2.79 -4.41 -8.02
N ASP A 88 3.30 -4.37 -9.24
CA ASP A 88 3.87 -3.16 -9.86
C ASP A 88 2.85 -2.02 -9.89
N ARG A 89 1.63 -2.31 -10.35
CA ARG A 89 0.53 -1.34 -10.36
C ARG A 89 0.21 -0.82 -8.97
N ASN A 90 0.06 -1.71 -7.99
CA ASN A 90 -0.31 -1.31 -6.62
C ASN A 90 0.77 -0.45 -5.96
N VAL A 91 2.06 -0.77 -6.15
CA VAL A 91 3.19 0.01 -5.63
C VAL A 91 3.29 1.35 -6.34
N SER A 92 3.20 1.37 -7.67
CA SER A 92 3.25 2.61 -8.46
C SER A 92 2.11 3.56 -8.10
N HIS A 93 0.90 3.05 -7.92
CA HIS A 93 -0.24 3.83 -7.45
C HIS A 93 -0.01 4.38 -6.04
N TYR A 94 0.64 3.63 -5.14
CA TYR A 94 0.95 4.13 -3.81
C TYR A 94 1.94 5.29 -3.85
N ILE A 95 3.01 5.16 -4.65
CA ILE A 95 4.01 6.23 -4.85
C ILE A 95 3.35 7.49 -5.44
N ALA A 96 2.50 7.32 -6.45
CA ALA A 96 1.76 8.42 -7.06
C ALA A 96 0.82 9.09 -6.05
N LEU A 97 0.10 8.29 -5.24
CA LEU A 97 -0.77 8.79 -4.17
C LEU A 97 0.01 9.61 -3.14
N ILE A 98 1.14 9.08 -2.64
CA ILE A 98 2.03 9.77 -1.70
C ILE A 98 2.48 11.11 -2.28
N THR A 99 2.89 11.12 -3.54
CA THR A 99 3.35 12.33 -4.23
C THR A 99 2.24 13.37 -4.35
N SER A 100 1.06 12.96 -4.80
CA SER A 100 -0.11 13.85 -4.93
C SER A 100 -0.56 14.42 -3.58
N LEU A 101 -0.63 13.60 -2.54
CA LEU A 101 -0.97 14.05 -1.19
C LEU A 101 0.08 15.03 -0.65
N SER A 102 1.36 14.72 -0.81
CA SER A 102 2.45 15.58 -0.35
C SER A 102 2.38 16.95 -1.03
N TYR A 103 2.16 16.98 -2.34
CA TYR A 103 2.00 18.22 -3.10
C TYR A 103 0.75 19.01 -2.66
N ARG A 104 -0.41 18.35 -2.61
CA ARG A 104 -1.70 18.98 -2.25
C ARG A 104 -1.67 19.67 -0.89
N TYR A 105 -0.99 19.07 0.09
CA TYR A 105 -0.90 19.60 1.45
C TYR A 105 0.38 20.39 1.72
N SER A 106 1.14 20.75 0.67
CA SER A 106 2.41 21.49 0.75
C SER A 106 3.39 20.88 1.75
N LYS A 107 3.50 19.55 1.74
CA LYS A 107 4.38 18.77 2.63
C LYS A 107 5.60 18.28 1.89
N SER A 108 6.75 18.36 2.57
CA SER A 108 7.98 17.74 2.08
C SER A 108 7.83 16.22 2.05
N LEU A 109 8.21 15.61 0.94
CA LEU A 109 8.25 14.14 0.83
C LEU A 109 9.13 13.51 1.92
N LYS A 110 10.19 14.22 2.36
CA LYS A 110 11.14 13.73 3.38
C LYS A 110 10.59 13.75 4.80
N ASP A 111 9.63 14.62 5.07
CA ASP A 111 9.06 14.77 6.42
C ASP A 111 7.85 13.85 6.62
N ASN A 112 7.24 13.42 5.52
CA ASN A 112 6.15 12.46 5.51
C ASN A 112 6.67 11.06 5.82
N ARG A 113 5.82 10.26 6.47
CA ARG A 113 6.13 8.89 6.87
C ARG A 113 5.06 7.97 6.32
N PHE A 114 5.42 7.24 5.27
CA PHE A 114 4.54 6.30 4.61
C PHE A 114 5.09 4.89 4.76
N TYR A 115 4.20 3.98 5.11
CA TYR A 115 4.55 2.61 5.44
C TYR A 115 3.85 1.62 4.49
N LEU A 116 4.61 0.67 3.96
CA LEU A 116 4.05 -0.48 3.25
C LEU A 116 4.18 -1.71 4.15
N ILE A 117 3.05 -2.23 4.61
CA ILE A 117 2.99 -3.38 5.51
C ILE A 117 2.84 -4.64 4.64
N ALA A 118 3.87 -5.45 4.59
CA ALA A 118 3.94 -6.59 3.68
C ALA A 118 4.96 -7.63 4.14
N ASN A 119 4.74 -8.88 3.77
CA ASN A 119 5.74 -9.93 3.91
C ASN A 119 6.82 -9.82 2.82
N GLU A 120 8.06 -10.14 3.18
CA GLU A 120 9.13 -10.31 2.19
C GLU A 120 8.79 -11.47 1.24
N PRO A 121 8.92 -11.30 -0.09
CA PRO A 121 8.65 -12.37 -1.05
C PRO A 121 9.58 -13.56 -0.84
N LYS A 122 9.02 -14.78 -0.78
CA LYS A 122 9.82 -16.00 -0.55
C LYS A 122 10.75 -16.34 -1.73
N ASP A 123 10.37 -15.95 -2.95
CA ASP A 123 11.18 -16.16 -4.15
C ASP A 123 12.06 -14.94 -4.43
N THR A 124 13.30 -14.98 -3.93
CA THR A 124 14.28 -13.89 -4.05
C THR A 124 14.80 -13.68 -5.49
N LYS A 125 14.44 -14.56 -6.43
CA LYS A 125 14.78 -14.40 -7.86
C LYS A 125 13.60 -13.91 -8.69
N GLY A 126 12.40 -13.85 -8.10
CA GLY A 126 11.18 -13.43 -8.77
C GLY A 126 11.14 -11.94 -9.09
N GLU A 127 10.32 -11.56 -10.09
CA GLU A 127 10.14 -10.15 -10.46
C GLU A 127 9.46 -9.34 -9.35
N THR A 128 8.61 -9.96 -8.51
CA THR A 128 7.99 -9.29 -7.36
C THR A 128 8.99 -8.99 -6.26
N TYR A 129 10.00 -9.84 -6.05
CA TYR A 129 11.12 -9.55 -5.16
C TYR A 129 11.92 -8.33 -5.62
N LYS A 130 12.14 -8.17 -6.93
CA LYS A 130 12.81 -6.96 -7.45
C LYS A 130 12.02 -5.68 -7.16
N ILE A 131 10.69 -5.74 -7.18
CA ILE A 131 9.86 -4.59 -6.78
C ILE A 131 10.01 -4.36 -5.28
N TRP A 132 9.87 -5.40 -4.46
CA TRP A 132 10.05 -5.31 -3.01
C TRP A 132 11.41 -4.70 -2.64
N ASP A 133 12.50 -5.19 -3.22
CA ASP A 133 13.87 -4.73 -2.98
C ASP A 133 14.06 -3.24 -3.35
N ARG A 134 13.44 -2.79 -4.45
CA ARG A 134 13.45 -1.37 -4.85
C ARG A 134 12.65 -0.49 -3.89
N VAL A 135 11.53 -0.99 -3.37
CA VAL A 135 10.74 -0.25 -2.38
C VAL A 135 11.49 -0.20 -1.05
N TYR A 136 12.02 -1.33 -0.60
CA TYR A 136 12.79 -1.47 0.64
C TYR A 136 14.02 -0.54 0.68
N LYS A 137 14.66 -0.30 -0.46
CA LYS A 137 15.84 0.56 -0.59
C LYS A 137 15.53 2.04 -0.82
N ASN A 138 14.27 2.43 -1.00
CA ASN A 138 13.92 3.82 -1.25
C ASN A 138 13.64 4.58 0.05
N ASP A 139 13.80 5.90 0.02
CA ASP A 139 13.56 6.77 1.19
C ASP A 139 12.09 7.24 1.30
N LEU A 140 11.23 6.85 0.36
CA LEU A 140 9.84 7.33 0.28
C LEU A 140 8.88 6.48 1.11
N ILE A 141 9.15 5.17 1.20
CA ILE A 141 8.28 4.17 1.81
C ILE A 141 9.12 3.27 2.73
N ASP A 142 8.75 3.24 4.01
CA ASP A 142 9.31 2.29 4.97
C ASP A 142 8.50 0.98 4.88
N ILE A 143 9.13 -0.13 4.49
CA ILE A 143 8.47 -1.45 4.52
C ILE A 143 8.51 -2.02 5.94
N LEU A 144 7.36 -2.48 6.44
CA LEU A 144 7.23 -3.15 7.74
C LEU A 144 6.70 -4.57 7.57
N HIS A 145 7.20 -5.49 8.39
CA HIS A 145 6.55 -6.78 8.57
C HIS A 145 5.18 -6.57 9.26
N PRO A 146 4.15 -7.41 9.01
CA PRO A 146 2.84 -7.26 9.64
C PRO A 146 2.88 -7.22 11.18
N ASP A 147 3.80 -7.97 11.78
CA ASP A 147 4.03 -7.96 13.23
C ASP A 147 4.57 -6.63 13.75
N ASP A 148 5.15 -5.79 12.91
CA ASP A 148 5.72 -4.49 13.30
C ASP A 148 4.77 -3.33 12.94
N SER A 149 3.52 -3.63 12.55
CA SER A 149 2.54 -2.61 12.13
C SER A 149 2.15 -1.62 13.24
N ASP A 150 2.41 -1.94 14.50
CA ASP A 150 2.21 -1.04 15.63
C ASP A 150 3.16 0.17 15.63
N ILE A 151 4.32 0.09 14.95
CA ILE A 151 5.21 1.24 14.72
C ILE A 151 4.47 2.41 14.06
N VAL A 152 3.52 2.11 13.16
CA VAL A 152 2.70 3.14 12.51
C VAL A 152 1.80 3.83 13.54
N ALA A 153 1.21 3.07 14.47
CA ALA A 153 0.37 3.62 15.52
C ALA A 153 1.18 4.52 16.45
N GLU A 154 2.36 4.07 16.88
CA GLU A 154 3.31 4.88 17.65
C GLU A 154 3.61 6.20 16.95
N ARG A 155 3.91 6.16 15.64
CA ARG A 155 4.19 7.38 14.85
C ARG A 155 2.99 8.32 14.78
N VAL A 156 1.77 7.79 14.65
CA VAL A 156 0.54 8.60 14.69
C VAL A 156 0.40 9.33 16.03
N PHE A 157 0.69 8.65 17.15
CA PHE A 157 0.62 9.27 18.48
C PHE A 157 1.75 10.27 18.73
N GLU A 158 3.00 9.93 18.40
CA GLU A 158 4.17 10.80 18.50
C GLU A 158 3.96 12.13 17.75
N THR A 159 3.44 12.05 16.53
CA THR A 159 3.18 13.23 15.69
C THR A 159 1.88 13.94 16.04
N ASN A 160 1.05 13.35 16.90
CA ASN A 160 -0.32 13.80 17.15
C ASN A 160 -1.18 13.92 15.88
N ALA A 161 -0.92 13.10 14.86
CA ALA A 161 -1.66 13.14 13.60
C ALA A 161 -3.17 12.95 13.80
N THR A 162 -3.98 13.67 13.02
CA THR A 162 -5.45 13.61 13.07
C THR A 162 -6.08 13.46 11.69
N LYS A 163 -7.38 13.16 11.66
CA LYS A 163 -8.25 13.23 10.46
C LYS A 163 -8.16 14.62 9.81
N PHE A 164 -8.14 14.67 8.48
CA PHE A 164 -8.00 15.92 7.69
C PHE A 164 -8.71 15.90 6.33
N LEU A 165 -8.95 14.71 5.77
CA LEU A 165 -9.82 14.50 4.61
C LEU A 165 -11.29 14.67 5.06
N ASN A 166 -12.08 15.43 4.31
CA ASN A 166 -13.50 15.69 4.55
C ASN A 166 -14.32 15.34 3.31
#